data_AF-A0A1T1BR59-F1
#
_entry.id   AF-A0A1T1BR59-F1
#
_cell.length_a   1.000
_cell.length_b   1.000
_cell.length_c   1.000
_cell.angle_alpha   90.00
_cell.angle_beta   90.00
_cell.angle_gamma   90.00
#
_symmetry.space_group_name_H-M   'P 1'
#
loop_
_entity.id
_entity.type
_entity.pdbx_description
1 polymer ?
#
loop_
_entity_poly.entity_id
_entity_poly.type
_entity_poly.pdbx_seq_one_letter_code
_entity_poly.pdbx_strand_id
1 'polypeptide(L)'
;MKMKKIYFLAILCIVFTSCSKDDSSNDPNSITKEEIKLFNFPSEEKMEEKIDEIITLKSERKQIVLFNFNESEASKGFTLNSKKTNDLDVKKRDKAIKNSLKIYHTALLSSIYELRKELNFTSIQSIADEINSLNATDPNKAKLLTEIHQKLLIRDPLVGIIKTVFNERVANIINIEGEVIIEGKKVNYKENFSTSNQTQKYIGDEFIVGELAGFNDDYKAYYFAGREVHKNDLGVKFFKYYTELKTYMGSFPAMNVVECPSVFTVQDGSKAGFAQSKDNPFSDYAFSYPFISGTGVSVRYRGGNKNTAYVPVGGNLKATFTTTLGGVFKEINVDLVYKE
;
A
#
# COMPACT_ATOMS: atom_id res chain seq x y z
N MET A 1 -0.44 -19.44 -67.52
CA MET A 1 -1.60 -19.02 -66.72
C MET A 1 -1.11 -18.65 -65.34
N LYS A 2 -1.22 -17.37 -64.95
CA LYS A 2 -0.50 -16.76 -63.83
C LYS A 2 -1.27 -16.90 -62.51
N MET A 3 -0.56 -17.28 -61.45
CA MET A 3 -1.01 -17.22 -60.05
C MET A 3 -1.49 -15.80 -59.68
N LYS A 4 -2.61 -15.71 -58.95
CA LYS A 4 -2.96 -14.54 -58.13
C LYS A 4 -3.10 -15.00 -56.68
N LYS A 5 -2.33 -14.37 -55.81
CA LYS A 5 -2.35 -14.49 -54.34
C LYS A 5 -3.50 -13.65 -53.76
N ILE A 6 -3.73 -13.82 -52.44
CA ILE A 6 -4.24 -12.84 -51.45
C ILE A 6 -5.78 -12.76 -51.32
N TYR A 7 -6.45 -12.78 -50.15
CA TYR A 7 -6.09 -12.90 -48.72
C TYR A 7 -7.24 -13.65 -48.01
N PHE A 8 -6.91 -14.55 -47.06
CA PHE A 8 -7.89 -15.23 -46.20
C PHE A 8 -8.14 -14.37 -44.96
N LEU A 9 -9.37 -13.86 -44.85
CA LEU A 9 -9.91 -13.23 -43.66
C LEU A 9 -10.57 -14.33 -42.82
N ALA A 10 -10.04 -14.63 -41.64
CA ALA A 10 -10.72 -15.48 -40.67
C ALA A 10 -10.47 -14.95 -39.26
N ILE A 11 -11.52 -14.29 -38.75
CA ILE A 11 -11.70 -13.81 -37.38
C ILE A 11 -11.72 -15.05 -36.47
N LEU A 12 -10.75 -15.13 -35.56
CA LEU A 12 -10.71 -16.16 -34.52
C LEU A 12 -11.61 -15.71 -33.36
N CYS A 13 -12.86 -16.15 -33.36
CA CYS A 13 -13.71 -16.18 -32.18
C CYS A 13 -13.29 -17.37 -31.31
N ILE A 14 -12.54 -17.14 -30.23
CA ILE A 14 -12.36 -18.15 -29.18
C ILE A 14 -13.53 -18.02 -28.21
N VAL A 15 -14.51 -18.90 -28.39
CA VAL A 15 -15.55 -19.20 -27.41
C VAL A 15 -14.95 -20.12 -26.36
N PHE A 16 -14.99 -19.69 -25.10
CA PHE A 16 -14.73 -20.54 -23.94
C PHE A 16 -15.84 -21.58 -23.82
N THR A 17 -15.57 -22.81 -24.27
CA THR A 17 -16.40 -23.97 -23.91
C THR A 17 -15.91 -24.55 -22.60
N SER A 18 -16.79 -24.40 -21.60
CA SER A 18 -16.93 -25.18 -20.39
C SER A 18 -16.57 -26.67 -20.57
N CYS A 19 -15.66 -27.17 -19.73
CA CYS A 19 -15.62 -28.58 -19.34
C CYS A 19 -15.99 -28.65 -17.87
N SER A 20 -17.15 -29.23 -17.59
CA SER A 20 -17.67 -29.53 -16.26
C SER A 20 -17.37 -30.98 -15.87
N LYS A 21 -17.06 -31.17 -14.58
CA LYS A 21 -17.08 -32.43 -13.79
C LYS A 21 -15.97 -33.44 -14.07
N ASP A 22 -15.41 -34.16 -13.12
CA ASP A 22 -15.41 -34.16 -11.64
C ASP A 22 -14.16 -35.01 -11.31
N ASP A 23 -13.31 -34.55 -10.40
CA ASP A 23 -12.58 -35.47 -9.51
C ASP A 23 -12.37 -34.74 -8.18
N SER A 24 -13.36 -34.94 -7.33
CA SER A 24 -13.41 -34.49 -5.96
C SER A 24 -12.32 -35.19 -5.14
N SER A 25 -11.30 -34.44 -4.75
CA SER A 25 -10.73 -34.55 -3.41
C SER A 25 -10.40 -33.14 -2.91
N ASN A 26 -11.39 -32.50 -2.29
CA ASN A 26 -11.18 -31.32 -1.48
C ASN A 26 -10.45 -31.75 -0.20
N ASP A 27 -9.13 -31.69 -0.23
CA ASP A 27 -8.32 -31.61 0.99
C ASP A 27 -7.97 -30.13 1.23
N PRO A 28 -8.51 -29.48 2.28
CA PRO A 28 -8.28 -28.06 2.54
C PRO A 28 -6.84 -27.73 2.98
N ASN A 29 -5.94 -28.72 3.03
CA ASN A 29 -4.54 -28.58 3.44
C ASN A 29 -3.52 -28.77 2.30
N SER A 30 -3.94 -28.85 1.05
CA SER A 30 -3.00 -28.98 -0.07
C SER A 30 -2.42 -27.61 -0.46
N ILE A 31 -1.52 -27.07 0.36
CA ILE A 31 -0.39 -26.30 -0.16
C ILE A 31 0.36 -27.27 -1.06
N THR A 32 0.12 -27.21 -2.37
CA THR A 32 0.94 -27.93 -3.34
C THR A 32 2.39 -27.57 -3.03
N LYS A 33 3.19 -28.59 -2.71
CA LYS A 33 4.64 -28.56 -2.49
C LYS A 33 5.41 -28.13 -3.75
N GLU A 34 5.02 -27.04 -4.39
CA GLU A 34 6.00 -26.22 -5.09
C GLU A 34 6.91 -25.70 -4.00
N GLU A 35 8.18 -26.13 -4.02
CA GLU A 35 9.22 -25.70 -3.09
C GLU A 35 9.01 -24.21 -2.77
N ILE A 36 8.93 -23.86 -1.50
CA ILE A 36 8.78 -22.47 -1.08
C ILE A 36 10.03 -21.76 -1.58
N LYS A 37 9.92 -21.13 -2.76
CA LYS A 37 11.07 -20.57 -3.47
C LYS A 37 11.70 -19.53 -2.57
N LEU A 38 13.02 -19.59 -2.45
CA LEU A 38 13.81 -18.57 -1.77
C LEU A 38 14.55 -17.75 -2.81
N PHE A 39 14.51 -16.43 -2.67
CA PHE A 39 15.50 -15.63 -3.37
C PHE A 39 16.89 -15.93 -2.81
N ASN A 40 17.85 -16.01 -3.72
CA ASN A 40 19.26 -16.21 -3.43
C ASN A 40 20.05 -15.09 -4.08
N PHE A 41 20.69 -14.28 -3.24
CA PHE A 41 21.46 -13.12 -3.66
C PHE A 41 22.96 -13.38 -3.47
N PRO A 42 23.79 -13.07 -4.47
CA PRO A 42 25.24 -13.21 -4.35
C PRO A 42 25.88 -12.16 -3.43
N SER A 43 25.16 -11.08 -3.10
CA SER A 43 25.59 -10.02 -2.19
C SER A 43 24.39 -9.21 -1.69
N GLU A 44 24.59 -8.42 -0.63
CA GLU A 44 23.58 -7.45 -0.15
C GLU A 44 23.26 -6.36 -1.19
N GLU A 45 24.24 -5.96 -2.01
CA GLU A 45 24.02 -4.97 -3.07
C GLU A 45 23.00 -5.48 -4.11
N LYS A 46 23.15 -6.73 -4.56
CA LYS A 46 22.19 -7.36 -5.49
C LYS A 46 20.82 -7.58 -4.87
N MET A 47 20.78 -7.78 -3.56
CA MET A 47 19.53 -7.83 -2.82
C MET A 47 18.81 -6.47 -2.84
N GLU A 48 19.50 -5.37 -2.53
CA GLU A 48 18.93 -4.02 -2.57
C GLU A 48 18.48 -3.62 -3.98
N GLU A 49 19.26 -3.93 -5.02
CA GLU A 49 18.85 -3.72 -6.42
C GLU A 49 17.52 -4.42 -6.72
N LYS A 50 17.36 -5.67 -6.26
CA LYS A 50 16.12 -6.44 -6.47
C LYS A 50 14.95 -5.89 -5.67
N ILE A 51 15.18 -5.40 -4.46
CA ILE A 51 14.16 -4.71 -3.66
C ILE A 51 13.65 -3.47 -4.41
N ASP A 52 14.55 -2.65 -4.95
CA ASP A 52 14.20 -1.45 -5.71
C ASP A 52 13.43 -1.77 -7.00
N GLU A 53 13.85 -2.82 -7.71
CA GLU A 53 13.13 -3.34 -8.88
C GLU A 53 11.69 -3.72 -8.52
N ILE A 54 11.50 -4.56 -7.48
CA ILE A 54 10.17 -5.01 -7.06
C ILE A 54 9.29 -3.84 -6.61
N ILE A 55 9.82 -2.90 -5.82
CA ILE A 55 9.08 -1.72 -5.38
C ILE A 55 8.63 -0.86 -6.57
N THR A 56 9.51 -0.68 -7.56
CA THR A 56 9.21 0.07 -8.77
C THR A 56 8.08 -0.59 -9.56
N LEU A 57 8.19 -1.90 -9.83
CA LEU A 57 7.15 -2.68 -10.52
C LEU A 57 5.79 -2.63 -9.77
N LYS A 58 5.80 -2.75 -8.45
CA LYS A 58 4.59 -2.61 -7.62
C LYS A 58 3.96 -1.24 -7.77
N SER A 59 4.77 -0.18 -7.71
CA SER A 59 4.31 1.20 -7.85
C SER A 59 3.69 1.45 -9.23
N GLU A 60 4.37 1.05 -10.29
CA GLU A 60 3.89 1.20 -11.68
C GLU A 60 2.56 0.47 -11.89
N ARG A 61 2.45 -0.79 -11.47
CA ARG A 61 1.21 -1.55 -11.58
C ARG A 61 0.07 -0.94 -10.75
N LYS A 62 0.35 -0.47 -9.53
CA LYS A 62 -0.63 0.25 -8.69
C LYS A 62 -1.13 1.53 -9.36
N GLN A 63 -0.25 2.27 -10.04
CA GLN A 63 -0.62 3.46 -10.81
C GLN A 63 -1.51 3.12 -12.01
N ILE A 64 -1.20 2.05 -12.74
CA ILE A 64 -2.06 1.58 -13.86
C ILE A 64 -3.45 1.21 -13.36
N VAL A 65 -3.54 0.43 -12.26
CA VAL A 65 -4.83 0.06 -11.66
C VAL A 65 -5.61 1.30 -11.22
N LEU A 66 -4.95 2.26 -10.56
CA LEU A 66 -5.55 3.50 -10.11
C LEU A 66 -6.06 4.35 -11.29
N PHE A 67 -5.25 4.49 -12.35
CA PHE A 67 -5.61 5.23 -13.55
C PHE A 67 -6.88 4.65 -14.19
N ASN A 68 -6.88 3.35 -14.48
CA ASN A 68 -8.03 2.67 -15.08
C ASN A 68 -9.29 2.73 -14.20
N PHE A 69 -9.10 2.62 -12.87
CA PHE A 69 -10.20 2.74 -11.92
C PHE A 69 -10.81 4.15 -11.94
N ASN A 70 -9.98 5.19 -11.90
CA ASN A 70 -10.44 6.58 -11.93
C ASN A 70 -11.15 6.92 -13.24
N GLU A 71 -10.66 6.44 -14.39
CA GLU A 71 -11.35 6.58 -15.68
C GLU A 71 -12.73 5.90 -15.66
N SER A 72 -12.79 4.67 -15.13
CA SER A 72 -14.06 3.95 -14.99
C SER A 72 -15.04 4.66 -14.07
N GLU A 73 -14.60 5.19 -12.92
CA GLU A 73 -15.45 5.93 -12.00
C GLU A 73 -15.93 7.27 -12.59
N ALA A 74 -15.05 7.99 -13.29
CA ALA A 74 -15.42 9.23 -13.98
C ALA A 74 -16.52 8.99 -15.02
N SER A 75 -16.45 7.88 -15.77
CA SER A 75 -17.47 7.51 -16.76
C SER A 75 -18.86 7.23 -16.18
N LYS A 76 -18.95 6.87 -14.89
CA LYS A 76 -20.23 6.62 -14.20
C LYS A 76 -20.98 7.90 -13.85
N GLY A 77 -20.27 9.04 -13.78
CA GLY A 77 -20.83 10.33 -13.37
C GLY A 77 -21.37 10.35 -11.93
N PHE A 78 -21.87 11.52 -11.50
CA PHE A 78 -22.55 11.67 -10.19
C PHE A 78 -23.99 11.20 -10.29
N THR A 79 -24.18 9.88 -10.20
CA THR A 79 -25.49 9.23 -10.41
C THR A 79 -26.30 9.03 -9.13
N LEU A 80 -25.71 9.24 -7.95
CA LEU A 80 -26.38 9.04 -6.67
C LEU A 80 -26.29 10.30 -5.80
N ASN A 81 -27.44 10.73 -5.27
CA ASN A 81 -27.55 11.93 -4.45
C ASN A 81 -26.76 11.76 -3.14
N SER A 82 -25.87 12.71 -2.83
CA SER A 82 -25.01 12.65 -1.63
C SER A 82 -25.76 13.00 -0.33
N LYS A 83 -26.96 13.57 -0.42
CA LYS A 83 -27.80 13.90 0.74
C LYS A 83 -28.58 12.68 1.24
N LYS A 84 -28.54 12.44 2.55
CA LYS A 84 -29.27 11.34 3.22
C LYS A 84 -30.76 11.68 3.25
N THR A 85 -31.55 11.03 2.39
CA THR A 85 -33.00 11.27 2.27
C THR A 85 -33.85 10.19 2.96
N ASN A 86 -33.36 8.95 3.04
CA ASN A 86 -33.96 7.83 3.80
C ASN A 86 -32.98 6.63 3.91
N ASP A 87 -33.32 5.62 4.71
CA ASP A 87 -32.49 4.42 4.94
C ASP A 87 -32.25 3.56 3.67
N LEU A 88 -33.20 3.54 2.73
CA LEU A 88 -33.06 2.78 1.49
C LEU A 88 -32.00 3.42 0.58
N ASP A 89 -31.98 4.75 0.50
CA ASP A 89 -31.00 5.53 -0.26
C ASP A 89 -29.59 5.37 0.34
N VAL A 90 -29.49 5.33 1.68
CA VAL A 90 -28.23 5.03 2.38
C VAL A 90 -27.72 3.63 2.00
N LYS A 91 -28.56 2.59 2.09
CA LYS A 91 -28.17 1.22 1.71
C LYS A 91 -27.74 1.10 0.24
N LYS A 92 -28.43 1.80 -0.67
CA LYS A 92 -28.10 1.80 -2.10
C LYS A 92 -26.74 2.45 -2.36
N ARG A 93 -26.45 3.58 -1.71
CA ARG A 93 -25.14 4.24 -1.76
C ARG A 93 -24.02 3.38 -1.20
N ASP A 94 -24.21 2.81 -0.02
CA ASP A 94 -23.19 1.97 0.63
C ASP A 94 -22.86 0.75 -0.22
N LYS A 95 -23.89 0.15 -0.86
CA LYS A 95 -23.70 -0.93 -1.83
C LYS A 95 -22.91 -0.46 -3.07
N ALA A 96 -23.17 0.73 -3.59
CA ALA A 96 -22.45 1.28 -4.73
C ALA A 96 -20.97 1.54 -4.39
N ILE A 97 -20.69 2.19 -3.26
CA ILE A 97 -19.33 2.42 -2.74
C ILE A 97 -18.61 1.08 -2.55
N LYS A 98 -19.24 0.11 -1.87
CA LYS A 98 -18.66 -1.21 -1.63
C LYS A 98 -18.35 -1.94 -2.94
N ASN A 99 -19.22 -1.86 -3.94
CA ASN A 99 -18.99 -2.49 -5.24
C ASN A 99 -17.83 -1.83 -5.99
N SER A 100 -17.71 -0.50 -5.96
CA SER A 100 -16.58 0.20 -6.58
C SER A 100 -15.25 -0.12 -5.88
N LEU A 101 -15.22 -0.14 -4.55
CA LEU A 101 -14.04 -0.58 -3.80
C LEU A 101 -13.68 -2.04 -4.11
N LYS A 102 -14.66 -2.93 -4.25
CA LYS A 102 -14.42 -4.31 -4.68
C LYS A 102 -13.75 -4.37 -6.05
N ILE A 103 -14.20 -3.57 -7.01
CA ILE A 103 -13.60 -3.52 -8.36
C ILE A 103 -12.14 -3.09 -8.27
N TYR A 104 -11.85 -1.99 -7.58
CA TYR A 104 -10.49 -1.50 -7.36
C TYR A 104 -9.58 -2.57 -6.73
N HIS A 105 -10.02 -3.16 -5.61
CA HIS A 105 -9.23 -4.16 -4.89
C HIS A 105 -9.12 -5.49 -5.61
N THR A 106 -10.07 -5.84 -6.48
CA THR A 106 -9.95 -7.01 -7.38
C THR A 106 -8.83 -6.79 -8.40
N ALA A 107 -8.77 -5.60 -9.01
CA ALA A 107 -7.71 -5.26 -9.95
C ALA A 107 -6.33 -5.21 -9.27
N LEU A 108 -6.25 -4.70 -8.02
CA LEU A 108 -5.01 -4.79 -7.22
C LEU A 108 -4.60 -6.24 -6.94
N LEU A 109 -5.53 -7.11 -6.58
CA LEU A 109 -5.24 -8.54 -6.36
C LEU A 109 -4.70 -9.20 -7.63
N SER A 110 -5.31 -8.94 -8.79
CA SER A 110 -4.79 -9.41 -10.08
C SER A 110 -3.35 -8.95 -10.31
N SER A 111 -3.06 -7.68 -10.08
CA SER A 111 -1.70 -7.12 -10.17
C SER A 111 -0.71 -7.81 -9.23
N ILE A 112 -1.11 -8.10 -7.99
CA ILE A 112 -0.27 -8.81 -7.01
C ILE A 112 0.05 -10.22 -7.51
N TYR A 113 -0.94 -10.97 -7.99
CA TYR A 113 -0.76 -12.33 -8.48
C TYR A 113 0.07 -12.39 -9.76
N GLU A 114 -0.12 -11.44 -10.67
CA GLU A 114 0.73 -11.34 -11.87
C GLU A 114 2.18 -11.06 -11.52
N LEU A 115 2.46 -10.15 -10.58
CA LEU A 115 3.82 -9.88 -10.15
C LEU A 115 4.45 -11.09 -9.48
N ARG A 116 3.71 -11.82 -8.62
CA ARG A 116 4.21 -13.08 -8.03
C ARG A 116 4.57 -14.12 -9.10
N LYS A 117 3.76 -14.21 -10.16
CA LYS A 117 4.03 -15.10 -11.30
C LYS A 117 5.26 -14.67 -12.09
N GLU A 118 5.40 -13.38 -12.37
CA GLU A 118 6.56 -12.79 -13.07
C GLU A 118 7.87 -13.00 -12.29
N LEU A 119 7.83 -12.75 -10.98
CA LEU A 119 8.97 -12.97 -10.09
C LEU A 119 9.20 -14.45 -9.77
N ASN A 120 8.24 -15.32 -10.10
CA ASN A 120 8.20 -16.71 -9.68
C ASN A 120 8.40 -16.87 -8.16
N PHE A 121 7.84 -15.94 -7.38
CA PHE A 121 8.12 -15.80 -5.95
C PHE A 121 6.94 -15.16 -5.22
N THR A 122 6.65 -15.63 -4.01
CA THR A 122 5.64 -15.04 -3.12
C THR A 122 6.32 -14.52 -1.86
N SER A 123 6.36 -13.19 -1.74
CA SER A 123 6.94 -12.53 -0.58
C SER A 123 5.92 -12.34 0.54
N ILE A 124 6.37 -12.25 1.79
CA ILE A 124 5.50 -11.95 2.92
C ILE A 124 4.86 -10.55 2.80
N GLN A 125 5.55 -9.58 2.18
CA GLN A 125 4.93 -8.29 1.85
C GLN A 125 3.77 -8.47 0.86
N SER A 126 3.94 -9.29 -0.17
CA SER A 126 2.86 -9.53 -1.13
C SER A 126 1.65 -10.22 -0.48
N ILE A 127 1.85 -11.03 0.57
CA ILE A 127 0.77 -11.62 1.38
C ILE A 127 0.04 -10.53 2.17
N ALA A 128 0.77 -9.61 2.81
CA ALA A 128 0.16 -8.47 3.51
C ALA A 128 -0.69 -7.61 2.55
N ASP A 129 -0.16 -7.31 1.37
CA ASP A 129 -0.86 -6.56 0.32
C ASP A 129 -2.12 -7.31 -0.15
N GLU A 130 -2.04 -8.63 -0.36
CA GLU A 130 -3.19 -9.47 -0.70
C GLU A 130 -4.27 -9.41 0.38
N ILE A 131 -3.91 -9.58 1.65
CA ILE A 131 -4.87 -9.52 2.76
C ILE A 131 -5.59 -8.18 2.80
N ASN A 132 -4.84 -7.07 2.61
CA ASN A 132 -5.41 -5.73 2.61
C ASN A 132 -6.45 -5.53 1.50
N SER A 133 -6.21 -6.08 0.30
CA SER A 133 -7.22 -6.06 -0.77
C SER A 133 -8.36 -7.06 -0.55
N LEU A 134 -8.08 -8.24 0.01
CA LEU A 134 -9.11 -9.23 0.34
C LEU A 134 -10.09 -8.75 1.39
N ASN A 135 -9.70 -7.86 2.31
CA ASN A 135 -10.63 -7.23 3.25
C ASN A 135 -11.83 -6.55 2.55
N ALA A 136 -11.65 -6.09 1.31
CA ALA A 136 -12.73 -5.53 0.49
C ALA A 136 -13.49 -6.61 -0.30
N THR A 137 -12.79 -7.60 -0.85
CA THR A 137 -13.33 -8.55 -1.85
C THR A 137 -13.81 -9.87 -1.25
N ASP A 138 -12.99 -10.49 -0.40
CA ASP A 138 -13.23 -11.76 0.30
C ASP A 138 -12.63 -11.75 1.72
N PRO A 139 -13.38 -11.23 2.71
CA PRO A 139 -12.90 -11.11 4.10
C PRO A 139 -12.62 -12.45 4.78
N ASN A 140 -13.25 -13.54 4.34
CA ASN A 140 -13.03 -14.86 4.92
C ASN A 140 -11.65 -15.38 4.54
N LYS A 141 -11.27 -15.24 3.27
CA LYS A 141 -9.92 -15.56 2.81
C LYS A 141 -8.87 -14.65 3.44
N ALA A 142 -9.18 -13.36 3.61
CA ALA A 142 -8.29 -12.42 4.31
C ALA A 142 -7.99 -12.88 5.75
N LYS A 143 -9.03 -13.28 6.49
CA LYS A 143 -8.90 -13.81 7.85
C LYS A 143 -8.05 -15.08 7.88
N LEU A 144 -8.32 -16.05 6.99
CA LEU A 144 -7.57 -17.30 6.91
C LEU A 144 -6.07 -17.04 6.65
N LEU A 145 -5.73 -16.19 5.68
CA LEU A 145 -4.33 -15.84 5.38
C LEU A 145 -3.65 -15.12 6.55
N THR A 146 -4.39 -14.25 7.25
CA THR A 146 -3.88 -13.58 8.45
C THR A 146 -3.52 -14.60 9.53
N GLU A 147 -4.37 -15.60 9.76
CA GLU A 147 -4.15 -16.67 10.74
C GLU A 147 -2.95 -17.56 10.36
N ILE A 148 -2.83 -17.94 9.08
CA ILE A 148 -1.71 -18.76 8.57
C ILE A 148 -0.37 -18.06 8.80
N HIS A 149 -0.29 -16.76 8.52
CA HIS A 149 0.96 -15.99 8.57
C HIS A 149 1.10 -15.08 9.81
N GLN A 150 0.29 -15.30 10.85
CA GLN A 150 0.21 -14.42 12.03
C GLN A 150 1.55 -14.15 12.74
N LYS A 151 2.54 -15.05 12.61
CA LYS A 151 3.87 -14.89 13.21
C LYS A 151 4.73 -13.82 12.52
N LEU A 152 4.38 -13.47 11.29
CA LEU A 152 5.12 -12.55 10.42
C LEU A 152 4.29 -11.31 10.04
N LEU A 153 3.03 -11.25 10.44
CA LEU A 153 2.09 -10.18 10.16
C LEU A 153 1.66 -9.47 11.43
N ILE A 154 1.49 -8.16 11.34
CA ILE A 154 0.96 -7.31 12.41
C ILE A 154 -0.14 -6.42 11.86
N ARG A 155 -1.10 -6.06 12.71
CA ARG A 155 -2.12 -5.07 12.35
C ARG A 155 -1.66 -3.71 12.85
N ASP A 156 -1.69 -2.72 11.97
CA ASP A 156 -1.45 -1.34 12.35
C ASP A 156 -2.54 -0.87 13.33
N PRO A 157 -2.19 -0.42 14.54
CA PRO A 157 -3.17 -0.07 15.57
C PRO A 157 -3.94 1.21 15.23
N LEU A 158 -3.40 2.11 14.40
CA LEU A 158 -4.03 3.38 14.06
C LEU A 158 -5.02 3.21 12.91
N VAL A 159 -4.61 2.52 11.84
CA VAL A 159 -5.41 2.43 10.61
C VAL A 159 -6.02 1.05 10.38
N GLY A 160 -5.59 0.01 11.09
CA GLY A 160 -6.15 -1.34 10.99
C GLY A 160 -5.68 -2.18 9.79
N ILE A 161 -4.78 -1.66 8.95
CA ILE A 161 -4.20 -2.42 7.83
C ILE A 161 -3.20 -3.48 8.31
N ILE A 162 -3.04 -4.54 7.52
CA ILE A 162 -2.05 -5.58 7.78
C ILE A 162 -0.69 -5.14 7.21
N LYS A 163 0.34 -5.25 8.04
CA LYS A 163 1.75 -5.01 7.73
C LYS A 163 2.55 -6.25 8.10
N THR A 164 3.81 -6.30 7.69
CA THR A 164 4.73 -7.35 8.13
C THR A 164 5.48 -6.93 9.39
N VAL A 165 6.01 -7.89 10.15
CA VAL A 165 6.95 -7.61 11.26
C VAL A 165 8.31 -7.09 10.78
N PHE A 166 8.58 -7.24 9.48
CA PHE A 166 9.78 -6.75 8.84
C PHE A 166 9.55 -5.35 8.27
N ASN A 167 10.64 -4.65 7.97
CA ASN A 167 10.56 -3.43 7.19
C ASN A 167 9.89 -3.70 5.82
N GLU A 168 8.95 -2.83 5.40
CA GLU A 168 8.16 -2.99 4.17
C GLU A 168 9.02 -3.20 2.90
N ARG A 169 10.24 -2.63 2.85
CA ARG A 169 11.13 -2.79 1.70
C ARG A 169 11.71 -4.20 1.64
N VAL A 170 12.36 -4.62 2.71
CA VAL A 170 12.98 -5.95 2.82
C VAL A 170 11.93 -7.06 2.74
N ALA A 171 10.74 -6.84 3.27
CA ALA A 171 9.64 -7.80 3.20
C ALA A 171 9.24 -8.20 1.77
N ASN A 172 9.65 -7.46 0.73
CA ASN A 172 9.41 -7.81 -0.68
C ASN A 172 10.24 -8.99 -1.18
N ILE A 173 11.33 -9.35 -0.49
CA ILE A 173 12.22 -10.46 -0.88
C ILE A 173 12.24 -11.61 0.13
N ILE A 174 11.58 -11.43 1.28
CA ILE A 174 11.43 -12.45 2.31
C ILE A 174 10.26 -13.35 1.93
N ASN A 175 10.46 -14.67 1.90
CA ASN A 175 9.41 -15.63 1.56
C ASN A 175 8.32 -15.72 2.66
N ILE A 176 7.33 -16.59 2.45
CA ILE A 176 6.22 -16.78 3.41
C ILE A 176 6.62 -17.44 4.75
N GLU A 177 7.87 -17.93 4.85
CA GLU A 177 8.45 -18.52 6.07
C GLU A 177 9.37 -17.56 6.82
N GLY A 178 9.64 -16.36 6.28
CA GLY A 178 10.53 -15.39 6.90
C GLY A 178 12.00 -15.50 6.47
N GLU A 179 12.26 -16.10 5.31
CA GLU A 179 13.58 -16.55 4.88
C GLU A 179 14.02 -15.95 3.54
N VAL A 180 15.34 -15.76 3.41
CA VAL A 180 16.04 -15.38 2.18
C VAL A 180 17.50 -15.85 2.27
N ILE A 181 18.17 -16.04 1.13
CA ILE A 181 19.59 -16.43 1.08
C ILE A 181 20.41 -15.25 0.57
N ILE A 182 21.48 -14.91 1.29
CA ILE A 182 22.45 -13.89 0.93
C ILE A 182 23.84 -14.51 1.08
N GLU A 183 24.69 -14.42 0.04
CA GLU A 183 26.04 -14.99 0.03
C GLU A 183 26.06 -16.48 0.41
N GLY A 184 25.05 -17.23 -0.05
CA GLY A 184 24.89 -18.66 0.25
C GLY A 184 24.47 -18.97 1.69
N LYS A 185 24.24 -17.97 2.54
CA LYS A 185 23.76 -18.13 3.92
C LYS A 185 22.27 -17.84 4.00
N LYS A 186 21.54 -18.73 4.65
CA LYS A 186 20.13 -18.53 4.99
C LYS A 186 20.04 -17.49 6.10
N VAL A 187 19.45 -16.34 5.81
CA VAL A 187 19.27 -15.25 6.77
C VAL A 187 17.83 -15.30 7.28
N ASN A 188 17.68 -15.65 8.56
CA ASN A 188 16.41 -15.45 9.26
C ASN A 188 16.35 -13.99 9.71
N TYR A 189 15.53 -13.19 9.04
CA TYR A 189 15.44 -11.76 9.31
C TYR A 189 14.85 -11.43 10.69
N LYS A 190 14.17 -12.38 11.34
CA LYS A 190 13.60 -12.21 12.69
C LYS A 190 14.67 -12.19 13.78
N GLU A 191 15.82 -12.81 13.54
CA GLU A 191 16.90 -12.99 14.52
C GLU A 191 18.07 -12.01 14.32
N ASN A 192 18.29 -11.53 13.10
CA ASN A 192 19.52 -10.83 12.72
C ASN A 192 19.47 -9.29 12.78
N PHE A 193 18.31 -8.65 12.92
CA PHE A 193 18.22 -7.18 12.95
C PHE A 193 18.45 -6.54 14.33
N SER A 194 19.21 -7.23 15.19
CA SER A 194 19.86 -6.62 16.36
C SER A 194 21.31 -6.19 16.07
N THR A 195 21.90 -6.52 14.90
CA THR A 195 23.33 -6.29 14.66
C THR A 195 23.66 -5.86 13.23
N SER A 196 24.47 -4.81 13.16
CA SER A 196 24.98 -4.09 12.00
C SER A 196 25.86 -4.92 11.05
N ASN A 197 25.75 -4.68 9.73
CA ASN A 197 26.81 -4.19 8.82
C ASN A 197 26.23 -4.00 7.40
N GLN A 198 26.35 -2.79 6.81
CA GLN A 198 27.09 -2.51 5.56
C GLN A 198 26.42 -3.11 4.30
N THR A 199 25.25 -2.62 3.85
CA THR A 199 25.16 -1.66 2.72
C THR A 199 23.78 -1.00 2.56
N GLN A 200 22.92 -1.12 3.57
CA GLN A 200 21.51 -0.69 3.46
C GLN A 200 21.36 0.81 3.19
N LYS A 201 21.02 1.16 1.94
CA LYS A 201 20.68 2.53 1.55
C LYS A 201 19.49 3.03 2.37
N TYR A 202 18.50 2.19 2.63
CA TYR A 202 17.38 2.47 3.54
C TYR A 202 17.27 1.36 4.60
N ILE A 203 17.21 1.75 5.87
CA ILE A 203 17.12 0.86 7.03
C ILE A 203 15.65 0.74 7.52
N GLY A 204 14.91 1.86 7.53
CA GLY A 204 13.51 1.85 7.95
C GLY A 204 12.94 3.21 8.32
N ASP A 205 11.62 3.26 8.54
CA ASP A 205 10.93 4.45 9.07
C ASP A 205 11.02 4.45 10.60
N GLU A 206 11.36 5.59 11.20
CA GLU A 206 11.42 5.81 12.66
C GLU A 206 10.62 7.07 13.05
N PHE A 207 10.19 7.14 14.32
CA PHE A 207 9.48 8.30 14.90
C PHE A 207 8.31 8.78 14.03
N ILE A 208 7.52 7.81 13.56
CA ILE A 208 6.31 8.08 12.79
C ILE A 208 5.26 8.61 13.74
N VAL A 209 4.81 9.82 13.48
CA VAL A 209 3.71 10.43 14.20
C VAL A 209 2.59 10.71 13.20
N GLY A 210 1.35 10.43 13.59
CA GLY A 210 0.23 10.59 12.69
C GLY A 210 -1.09 10.22 13.35
N GLU A 211 -2.14 10.94 12.94
CA GLU A 211 -3.48 10.80 13.49
C GLU A 211 -4.55 10.98 12.39
N LEU A 212 -5.82 10.86 12.78
CA LEU A 212 -6.95 11.18 11.93
C LEU A 212 -6.97 12.69 11.65
N ALA A 213 -6.78 13.08 10.39
CA ALA A 213 -6.88 14.46 9.94
C ALA A 213 -8.35 14.92 9.88
N GLY A 214 -9.26 14.03 9.49
CA GLY A 214 -10.69 14.31 9.41
C GLY A 214 -11.49 13.11 8.90
N PHE A 215 -12.81 13.16 9.03
CA PHE A 215 -13.70 12.08 8.59
C PHE A 215 -15.06 12.60 8.13
N ASN A 216 -15.71 11.83 7.25
CA ASN A 216 -17.07 12.03 6.77
C ASN A 216 -17.78 10.67 6.70
N ASP A 217 -18.52 10.35 7.76
CA ASP A 217 -19.08 9.02 8.04
C ASP A 217 -17.98 7.93 8.05
N ASP A 218 -17.96 7.09 7.01
CA ASP A 218 -17.09 5.96 6.76
C ASP A 218 -15.80 6.32 6.02
N TYR A 219 -15.72 7.52 5.44
CA TYR A 219 -14.54 8.01 4.74
C TYR A 219 -13.63 8.78 5.70
N LYS A 220 -12.35 8.40 5.77
CA LYS A 220 -11.39 8.91 6.76
C LYS A 220 -10.09 9.31 6.09
N ALA A 221 -9.55 10.46 6.48
CA ALA A 221 -8.26 10.96 6.05
C ALA A 221 -7.30 11.00 7.23
N TYR A 222 -6.07 10.52 7.03
CA TYR A 222 -5.00 10.49 8.02
C TYR A 222 -3.80 11.26 7.51
N TYR A 223 -3.06 11.85 8.43
CA TYR A 223 -1.75 12.44 8.15
C TYR A 223 -0.68 11.68 8.92
N PHE A 224 0.52 11.68 8.36
CA PHE A 224 1.71 11.14 9.00
C PHE A 224 2.89 12.05 8.72
N ALA A 225 3.81 12.14 9.67
CA ALA A 225 5.14 12.71 9.52
C ALA A 225 6.15 11.79 10.19
N GLY A 226 7.35 11.70 9.65
CA GLY A 226 8.37 10.83 10.21
C GLY A 226 9.71 10.99 9.52
N ARG A 227 10.61 10.07 9.84
CA ARG A 227 11.91 10.00 9.15
C ARG A 227 12.18 8.60 8.64
N GLU A 228 12.81 8.55 7.49
CA GLU A 228 13.48 7.39 6.97
C GLU A 228 14.93 7.40 7.46
N VAL A 229 15.41 6.25 7.90
CA VAL A 229 16.80 6.01 8.24
C VAL A 229 17.51 5.41 7.04
N HIS A 230 18.67 5.96 6.72
CA HIS A 230 19.50 5.55 5.60
C HIS A 230 20.94 5.36 6.07
N LYS A 231 21.73 4.58 5.32
CA LYS A 231 23.18 4.43 5.51
C LYS A 231 23.87 4.67 4.17
N ASN A 232 24.94 5.44 4.14
CA ASN A 232 25.73 5.60 2.91
C ASN A 232 26.76 4.47 2.77
N ASP A 233 27.49 4.46 1.65
CA ASP A 233 28.49 3.43 1.33
C ASP A 233 29.65 3.38 2.34
N LEU A 234 29.92 4.48 3.04
CA LEU A 234 30.91 4.57 4.13
C LEU A 234 30.36 4.11 5.48
N GLY A 235 29.11 3.67 5.52
CA GLY A 235 28.44 3.23 6.73
C GLY A 235 27.91 4.35 7.64
N VAL A 236 27.91 5.60 7.18
CA VAL A 236 27.40 6.75 7.95
C VAL A 236 25.88 6.78 7.86
N LYS A 237 25.21 6.78 9.03
CA LYS A 237 23.75 6.92 9.14
C LYS A 237 23.34 8.35 8.81
N PHE A 238 22.33 8.49 7.96
CA PHE A 238 21.68 9.76 7.64
C PHE A 238 20.16 9.58 7.57
N PHE A 239 19.44 10.69 7.58
CA PHE A 239 18.00 10.71 7.69
C PHE A 239 17.38 11.52 6.57
N LYS A 240 16.31 10.96 5.99
CA LYS A 240 15.37 11.68 5.15
C LYS A 240 14.08 11.85 5.92
N TYR A 241 13.36 12.93 5.66
CA TYR A 241 12.13 13.26 6.36
C TYR A 241 10.98 13.19 5.39
N TYR A 242 9.80 12.83 5.91
CA TYR A 242 8.64 12.67 5.07
C TYR A 242 7.38 13.16 5.76
N THR A 243 6.42 13.50 4.91
CA THR A 243 5.02 13.74 5.24
C THR A 243 4.17 12.89 4.32
N GLU A 244 3.10 12.31 4.84
CA GLU A 244 2.25 11.39 4.09
C GLU A 244 0.79 11.63 4.43
N LEU A 245 -0.07 11.55 3.42
CA LEU A 245 -1.51 11.59 3.56
C LEU A 245 -2.08 10.25 3.09
N LYS A 246 -3.03 9.68 3.85
CA LYS A 246 -3.70 8.43 3.49
C LYS A 246 -5.20 8.54 3.66
N THR A 247 -5.94 7.80 2.85
CA THR A 247 -7.40 7.75 2.94
C THR A 247 -7.92 6.33 2.98
N TYR A 248 -8.95 6.13 3.79
CA TYR A 248 -9.57 4.83 4.00
C TYR A 248 -11.09 4.90 4.04
N MET A 249 -11.73 3.77 3.75
CA MET A 249 -13.15 3.55 3.93
C MET A 249 -13.38 2.47 5.00
N GLY A 250 -14.27 2.72 5.97
CA GLY A 250 -14.69 1.73 6.96
C GLY A 250 -15.26 2.33 8.25
N SER A 251 -16.18 1.61 8.90
CA SER A 251 -16.76 2.00 10.18
C SER A 251 -15.84 1.63 11.34
N PHE A 252 -15.63 2.56 12.29
CA PHE A 252 -15.02 2.20 13.58
C PHE A 252 -16.12 1.69 14.52
N PRO A 253 -15.90 0.66 15.35
CA PRO A 253 -14.64 -0.05 15.60
C PRO A 253 -14.41 -1.28 14.69
N ALA A 254 -15.13 -1.44 13.57
CA ALA A 254 -14.97 -2.61 12.72
C ALA A 254 -13.57 -2.66 12.09
N MET A 255 -12.88 -3.78 12.31
CA MET A 255 -11.48 -4.07 11.91
C MET A 255 -11.22 -4.14 10.39
N ASN A 256 -12.18 -3.73 9.56
CA ASN A 256 -12.12 -3.87 8.10
C ASN A 256 -12.07 -2.48 7.47
N VAL A 257 -10.96 -1.79 7.72
CA VAL A 257 -10.62 -0.54 7.05
C VAL A 257 -9.95 -0.89 5.73
N VAL A 258 -10.37 -0.23 4.65
CA VAL A 258 -9.92 -0.52 3.29
C VAL A 258 -9.29 0.74 2.70
N GLU A 259 -8.11 0.60 2.08
CA GLU A 259 -7.48 1.71 1.35
C GLU A 259 -8.43 2.26 0.28
N CYS A 260 -8.62 3.58 0.27
CA CYS A 260 -9.58 4.27 -0.58
C CYS A 260 -8.86 5.21 -1.54
N PRO A 261 -8.99 5.03 -2.87
CA PRO A 261 -8.49 5.98 -3.86
C PRO A 261 -9.15 7.35 -3.71
N SER A 262 -8.33 8.40 -3.65
CA SER A 262 -8.78 9.77 -3.40
C SER A 262 -7.88 10.78 -4.11
N VAL A 263 -8.39 11.99 -4.27
CA VAL A 263 -7.64 13.18 -4.64
C VAL A 263 -7.33 13.98 -3.38
N PHE A 264 -6.07 14.34 -3.23
CA PHE A 264 -5.53 15.13 -2.13
C PHE A 264 -5.22 16.52 -2.68
N THR A 265 -5.96 17.53 -2.22
CA THR A 265 -5.72 18.94 -2.56
C THR A 265 -5.22 19.64 -1.31
N VAL A 266 -3.91 19.90 -1.26
CA VAL A 266 -3.26 20.53 -0.11
C VAL A 266 -3.06 22.01 -0.40
N GLN A 267 -3.45 22.87 0.56
CA GLN A 267 -3.21 24.30 0.48
C GLN A 267 -1.75 24.63 0.83
N ASP A 268 -1.18 25.60 0.10
CA ASP A 268 0.15 26.15 0.35
C ASP A 268 0.35 26.53 1.82
N GLY A 269 1.51 26.18 2.36
CA GLY A 269 1.87 26.40 3.75
C GLY A 269 1.52 25.25 4.71
N SER A 270 0.80 24.22 4.25
CA SER A 270 0.60 22.98 5.02
C SER A 270 1.91 22.20 5.15
N LYS A 271 2.34 21.93 6.38
CA LYS A 271 3.67 21.37 6.66
C LYS A 271 3.73 20.66 8.02
N ALA A 272 4.65 19.71 8.13
CA ALA A 272 5.10 19.16 9.40
C ALA A 272 6.44 19.80 9.79
N GLY A 273 6.57 20.17 11.06
CA GLY A 273 7.77 20.72 11.68
C GLY A 273 8.60 19.63 12.36
N PHE A 274 9.93 19.77 12.25
CA PHE A 274 10.88 18.83 12.82
C PHE A 274 11.87 19.54 13.73
N ALA A 275 12.18 18.94 14.89
CA ALA A 275 13.16 19.43 15.85
C ALA A 275 14.04 18.30 16.39
N GLN A 276 15.20 18.62 16.99
CA GLN A 276 16.02 17.59 17.63
C GLN A 276 15.29 17.11 18.87
N SER A 277 15.28 15.79 19.11
CA SER A 277 14.68 15.28 20.33
C SER A 277 15.46 15.83 21.53
N LYS A 278 14.74 16.51 22.45
CA LYS A 278 15.18 17.20 23.68
C LYS A 278 15.34 18.72 23.60
N ASP A 279 15.19 19.36 22.44
CA ASP A 279 15.20 20.82 22.38
C ASP A 279 13.81 21.40 22.69
N ASN A 280 13.83 22.52 23.42
CA ASN A 280 12.69 23.23 23.98
C ASN A 280 11.55 23.38 22.93
N PRO A 281 10.30 22.95 23.19
CA PRO A 281 9.18 22.98 22.23
C PRO A 281 8.68 24.40 21.87
N PHE A 282 9.47 25.43 22.17
CA PHE A 282 9.21 26.85 21.93
C PHE A 282 10.16 27.48 20.90
N SER A 283 11.09 26.73 20.30
CA SER A 283 11.86 27.24 19.15
C SER A 283 11.11 27.01 17.84
N ASP A 284 11.28 27.92 16.88
CA ASP A 284 10.93 27.68 15.48
C ASP A 284 11.43 26.29 15.04
N TYR A 285 10.64 25.58 14.22
CA TYR A 285 11.05 24.27 13.70
C TYR A 285 12.46 24.36 13.12
N ALA A 286 13.34 23.40 13.42
CA ALA A 286 14.67 23.37 12.82
C ALA A 286 14.58 23.31 11.29
N PHE A 287 13.52 22.68 10.78
CA PHE A 287 13.05 22.76 9.40
C PHE A 287 11.64 22.18 9.32
N SER A 288 11.01 22.31 8.15
CA SER A 288 9.68 21.75 7.88
C SER A 288 9.62 21.05 6.53
N TYR A 289 8.73 20.05 6.41
CA TYR A 289 8.41 19.38 5.15
C TYR A 289 6.94 19.64 4.77
N PRO A 290 6.66 20.02 3.51
CA PRO A 290 5.30 20.28 3.06
C PRO A 290 4.53 18.98 2.85
N PHE A 291 3.24 18.99 3.20
CA PHE A 291 2.30 18.04 2.61
C PHE A 291 2.07 18.42 1.15
N ILE A 292 1.93 17.43 0.27
CA ILE A 292 1.78 17.66 -1.18
C ILE A 292 0.43 17.16 -1.67
N SER A 293 -0.09 17.83 -2.69
CA SER A 293 -1.25 17.38 -3.46
C SER A 293 -0.90 16.16 -4.32
N GLY A 294 -1.91 15.35 -4.65
CA GLY A 294 -1.74 14.17 -5.50
C GLY A 294 -3.00 13.33 -5.58
N THR A 295 -2.91 12.16 -6.21
CA THR A 295 -4.01 11.21 -6.35
C THR A 295 -3.53 9.82 -6.00
N GLY A 296 -4.33 9.05 -5.26
CA GLY A 296 -4.03 7.68 -4.88
C GLY A 296 -4.70 7.27 -3.57
N VAL A 297 -4.20 6.20 -2.96
CA VAL A 297 -4.60 5.81 -1.59
C VAL A 297 -3.67 6.41 -0.54
N SER A 298 -2.47 6.81 -0.97
CA SER A 298 -1.47 7.53 -0.20
C SER A 298 -0.74 8.52 -1.10
N VAL A 299 -0.37 9.67 -0.56
CA VAL A 299 0.53 10.64 -1.18
C VAL A 299 1.63 10.98 -0.18
N ARG A 300 2.88 10.69 -0.52
CA ARG A 300 4.04 10.89 0.35
C ARG A 300 5.04 11.86 -0.29
N TYR A 301 5.38 12.93 0.43
CA TYR A 301 6.53 13.77 0.10
C TYR A 301 7.73 13.34 0.93
N ARG A 302 8.90 13.25 0.30
CA ARG A 302 10.15 12.84 0.95
C ARG A 302 11.28 13.77 0.53
N GLY A 303 12.20 14.03 1.45
CA GLY A 303 13.44 14.67 1.08
C GLY A 303 14.41 14.90 2.23
N GLY A 304 15.41 15.73 1.96
CA GLY A 304 16.52 15.99 2.87
C GLY A 304 17.59 14.91 2.83
N ASN A 305 18.71 15.20 3.49
CA ASN A 305 19.81 14.29 3.78
C ASN A 305 20.54 14.90 4.99
N LYS A 306 20.08 14.58 6.21
CA LYS A 306 20.67 15.14 7.44
C LYS A 306 21.33 14.03 8.24
N ASN A 307 22.53 14.27 8.76
CA ASN A 307 23.22 13.30 9.64
C ASN A 307 22.72 13.39 11.08
N THR A 308 22.06 14.49 11.45
CA THR A 308 21.39 14.64 12.73
C THR A 308 19.95 14.15 12.65
N ALA A 309 19.54 13.46 13.70
CA ALA A 309 18.22 12.85 13.81
C ALA A 309 17.24 13.87 14.41
N TYR A 310 16.20 14.22 13.65
CA TYR A 310 15.10 15.08 14.10
C TYR A 310 13.82 14.25 14.23
N VAL A 311 12.83 14.74 14.97
CA VAL A 311 11.53 14.11 15.16
C VAL A 311 10.42 15.09 14.80
N PRO A 312 9.25 14.62 14.33
CA PRO A 312 8.07 15.48 14.20
C PRO A 312 7.72 16.07 15.57
N VAL A 313 7.37 17.36 15.61
CA VAL A 313 6.98 18.06 16.86
C VAL A 313 5.65 18.81 16.74
N GLY A 314 5.03 18.77 15.57
CA GLY A 314 3.79 19.47 15.28
C GLY A 314 3.75 19.99 13.85
N GLY A 315 2.68 20.70 13.51
CA GLY A 315 2.49 21.21 12.16
C GLY A 315 1.10 21.78 11.93
N ASN A 316 0.84 22.07 10.67
CA ASN A 316 -0.47 22.50 10.21
C ASN A 316 -0.81 21.81 8.89
N LEU A 317 -2.08 21.43 8.73
CA LEU A 317 -2.61 20.79 7.54
C LEU A 317 -3.92 21.46 7.14
N LYS A 318 -3.89 22.17 6.03
CA LYS A 318 -5.08 22.66 5.33
C LYS A 318 -5.22 21.89 4.03
N ALA A 319 -6.20 21.00 3.97
CA ALA A 319 -6.36 20.11 2.82
C ALA A 319 -7.82 19.71 2.61
N THR A 320 -8.15 19.43 1.35
CA THR A 320 -9.40 18.83 0.92
C THR A 320 -9.11 17.45 0.35
N PHE A 321 -9.81 16.45 0.87
CA PHE A 321 -9.72 15.06 0.43
C PHE A 321 -11.04 14.70 -0.26
N THR A 322 -10.99 14.31 -1.53
CA THR A 322 -12.20 13.92 -2.27
C THR A 322 -12.09 12.52 -2.83
N THR A 323 -13.21 11.82 -2.90
CA THR A 323 -13.32 10.55 -3.62
C THR A 323 -14.70 10.44 -4.25
N THR A 324 -14.77 9.77 -5.40
CA THR A 324 -16.01 9.42 -6.08
C THR A 324 -16.02 7.92 -6.29
N LEU A 325 -16.93 7.23 -5.60
CA LEU A 325 -17.04 5.77 -5.63
C LEU A 325 -18.48 5.36 -5.92
N GLY A 326 -18.69 4.62 -6.99
CA GLY A 326 -20.00 4.16 -7.42
C GLY A 326 -20.95 5.31 -7.74
N GLY A 327 -20.41 6.44 -8.20
CA GLY A 327 -21.15 7.68 -8.42
C GLY A 327 -21.52 8.46 -7.15
N VAL A 328 -20.99 8.08 -5.99
CA VAL A 328 -21.16 8.79 -4.71
C VAL A 328 -19.93 9.64 -4.42
N PHE A 329 -20.12 10.95 -4.32
CA PHE A 329 -19.06 11.89 -3.93
C PHE A 329 -18.93 11.98 -2.41
N LYS A 330 -17.69 11.96 -1.92
CA LYS A 330 -17.33 12.19 -0.53
C LYS A 330 -16.21 13.23 -0.47
N GLU A 331 -16.31 14.11 0.52
CA GLU A 331 -15.34 15.18 0.75
C GLU A 331 -15.07 15.33 2.24
N ILE A 332 -13.81 15.58 2.58
CA ILE A 332 -13.35 16.00 3.90
C ILE A 332 -12.54 17.29 3.69
N ASN A 333 -12.94 18.36 4.36
CA ASN A 333 -12.13 19.58 4.45
C ASN A 333 -11.49 19.63 5.83
N VAL A 334 -10.19 19.84 5.88
CA VAL A 334 -9.40 19.87 7.12
C VAL A 334 -8.70 21.21 7.20
N ASP A 335 -8.76 21.82 8.38
CA ASP A 335 -7.90 22.93 8.83
C ASP A 335 -7.40 22.57 10.23
N LEU A 336 -6.29 21.84 10.28
CA LEU A 336 -5.74 21.24 11.49
C LEU A 336 -4.42 21.94 11.86
N VAL A 337 -4.26 22.24 13.13
CA VAL A 337 -2.97 22.54 13.76
C VAL A 337 -2.76 21.52 14.86
N TYR A 338 -1.60 20.85 14.87
CA TYR A 338 -1.31 19.75 15.77
C TYR A 338 0.07 19.91 16.41
N LYS A 339 0.25 19.27 17.57
CA LYS A 339 1.48 19.27 18.36
C LYS A 339 1.70 17.88 18.94
N GLU A 340 2.95 17.45 18.98
CA GLU A 340 3.38 16.11 19.39
C GLU A 340 4.21 16.11 20.68
#